data_AF-A0A7Y1VVM5-F1
#
_entry.id   AF-A0A7Y1VVM5-F1
#
_cell.length_a   1.000
_cell.length_b   1.000
_cell.length_c   1.000
_cell.angle_alpha   90.00
_cell.angle_beta   90.00
_cell.angle_gamma   90.00
#
_symmetry.space_group_name_H-M   'P 1'
#
loop_
_entity.id
_entity.type
_entity.pdbx_description
1 polymer ?
#
loop_
_entity_poly.entity_id
_entity_poly.type
_entity_poly.pdbx_seq_one_letter_code
_entity_poly.pdbx_strand_id
1 'polypeptide(L)'
;MRESTTDWFRLEEENVIDTPALLIYSERVRQNVDHLVGMIDDKLRLRPHMKTNKSEEAARLLIDAGVEKFKCATIAEAETLAMAHAKDILLAYQPTRPKQKRFVELMKAYPNIKFSCLIDNLETARQIAQLGTKSGIVLDTYIDVNLGMDRTGIEPGTPTINLIREANNLDGLTVQGLHVYDGHLRDANIQTRTEKCNNDFQRITQTLKILQQEGYQMKIVAGGSPTFPIHAKRPNVECSPGTFIYWDWG
;
A
#
# COMPACT_ATOMS: atom_id res chain seq x y z
N MET A 1 -35.52 9.43 -16.26
CA MET A 1 -35.07 10.85 -16.28
C MET A 1 -33.73 10.91 -15.58
N ARG A 2 -32.64 11.18 -16.29
CA ARG A 2 -31.35 11.50 -15.66
C ARG A 2 -31.39 13.00 -15.36
N GLU A 3 -31.51 13.37 -14.10
CA GLU A 3 -31.34 14.75 -13.69
C GLU A 3 -29.95 15.25 -14.11
N SER A 4 -29.91 16.49 -14.59
CA SER A 4 -28.70 17.20 -14.98
C SER A 4 -27.75 17.33 -13.78
N THR A 5 -26.67 16.56 -13.76
CA THR A 5 -25.70 16.46 -12.65
C THR A 5 -24.72 17.65 -12.57
N THR A 6 -25.15 18.86 -12.86
CA THR A 6 -24.23 20.02 -12.99
C THR A 6 -23.86 20.72 -11.69
N ASP A 7 -24.54 20.45 -10.57
CA ASP A 7 -24.35 21.17 -9.29
C ASP A 7 -24.27 20.26 -8.05
N TRP A 8 -23.83 19.00 -8.20
CA TRP A 8 -23.79 18.02 -7.10
C TRP A 8 -22.92 18.42 -5.90
N PHE A 9 -22.03 19.40 -6.08
CA PHE A 9 -21.07 19.90 -5.11
C PHE A 9 -21.51 21.22 -4.45
N ARG A 10 -22.71 21.71 -4.73
CA ARG A 10 -23.25 22.88 -4.02
C ARG A 10 -23.81 22.46 -2.68
N LEU A 11 -23.70 23.34 -1.70
CA LEU A 11 -24.28 23.13 -0.39
C LEU A 11 -25.59 23.91 -0.29
N GLU A 12 -26.54 23.39 0.46
CA GLU A 12 -27.80 24.10 0.69
C GLU A 12 -27.60 25.38 1.53
N GLU A 13 -26.64 25.36 2.47
CA GLU A 13 -26.31 26.49 3.36
C GLU A 13 -24.81 26.84 3.32
N GLU A 14 -24.29 27.29 2.17
CA GLU A 14 -22.87 27.66 2.03
C GLU A 14 -22.43 28.79 2.99
N ASN A 15 -23.37 29.67 3.36
CA ASN A 15 -23.14 30.88 4.16
C ASN A 15 -22.90 30.63 5.65
N VAL A 16 -23.10 29.40 6.16
CA VAL A 16 -22.87 29.05 7.56
C VAL A 16 -21.55 28.33 7.80
N ILE A 17 -20.80 28.03 6.72
CA ILE A 17 -19.52 27.34 6.80
C ILE A 17 -18.40 28.36 6.90
N ASP A 18 -17.62 28.26 7.98
CA ASP A 18 -16.40 29.06 8.14
C ASP A 18 -15.36 28.65 7.09
N THR A 19 -14.79 29.63 6.38
CA THR A 19 -13.88 29.37 5.26
C THR A 19 -12.47 29.85 5.57
N PRO A 20 -11.42 29.10 5.16
CA PRO A 20 -11.45 27.92 4.27
C PRO A 20 -11.85 26.61 4.97
N ALA A 21 -12.69 25.81 4.31
CA ALA A 21 -13.07 24.48 4.75
C ALA A 21 -12.81 23.42 3.67
N LEU A 22 -12.32 22.24 4.07
CA LEU A 22 -12.27 21.06 3.19
C LEU A 22 -13.55 20.25 3.39
N LEU A 23 -14.37 20.19 2.34
CA LEU A 23 -15.64 19.47 2.38
C LEU A 23 -15.52 18.13 1.67
N ILE A 24 -16.01 17.08 2.34
CA ILE A 24 -16.00 15.72 1.83
C ILE A 24 -17.43 15.21 1.77
N TYR A 25 -17.89 14.88 0.57
CA TYR A 25 -19.22 14.34 0.33
C TYR A 25 -19.23 12.84 0.65
N SER A 26 -19.68 12.48 1.86
CA SER A 26 -19.62 11.10 2.36
C SER A 26 -20.27 10.08 1.42
N GLU A 27 -21.39 10.43 0.78
CA GLU A 27 -22.06 9.56 -0.19
C GLU A 27 -21.22 9.31 -1.46
N ARG A 28 -20.47 10.32 -1.91
CA ARG A 28 -19.52 10.15 -3.02
C ARG A 28 -18.35 9.25 -2.61
N VAL A 29 -17.89 9.37 -1.37
CA VAL A 29 -16.84 8.49 -0.83
C VAL A 29 -17.34 7.04 -0.82
N ARG A 30 -18.58 6.78 -0.36
CA ARG A 30 -19.17 5.43 -0.41
C ARG A 30 -19.24 4.90 -1.85
N GLN A 31 -19.73 5.70 -2.80
CA GLN A 31 -19.76 5.32 -4.22
C GLN A 31 -18.36 4.99 -4.77
N ASN A 32 -17.33 5.74 -4.38
CA ASN A 32 -15.94 5.45 -4.76
C ASN A 32 -15.44 4.13 -4.15
N VAL A 33 -15.80 3.84 -2.90
CA VAL A 33 -15.48 2.57 -2.23
C VAL A 33 -16.18 1.40 -2.92
N ASP A 34 -17.47 1.54 -3.25
CA ASP A 34 -18.23 0.51 -3.95
C ASP A 34 -17.64 0.24 -5.35
N HIS A 35 -17.26 1.30 -6.08
CA HIS A 35 -16.56 1.15 -7.35
C HIS A 35 -15.21 0.43 -7.19
N LEU A 36 -14.40 0.78 -6.18
CA LEU A 36 -13.14 0.10 -5.92
C LEU A 36 -13.34 -1.41 -5.71
N VAL A 37 -14.29 -1.77 -4.84
CA VAL A 37 -14.57 -3.18 -4.52
C VAL A 37 -15.12 -3.91 -5.74
N GLY A 38 -15.95 -3.27 -6.56
CA GLY A 38 -16.46 -3.85 -7.81
C GLY A 38 -15.43 -4.00 -8.93
N MET A 39 -14.26 -3.36 -8.81
CA MET A 39 -13.17 -3.42 -9.81
C MET A 39 -12.19 -4.58 -9.61
N ILE A 40 -12.33 -5.36 -8.54
CA ILE A 40 -11.46 -6.49 -8.22
C ILE A 40 -12.28 -7.76 -7.99
N ASP A 41 -11.69 -8.90 -8.32
CA ASP A 41 -12.27 -10.23 -8.16
C ASP A 41 -12.35 -10.67 -6.69
N ASP A 42 -11.35 -10.31 -5.90
CA ASP A 42 -11.27 -10.58 -4.47
C ASP A 42 -10.85 -9.32 -3.71
N LYS A 43 -11.73 -8.81 -2.85
CA LYS A 43 -11.46 -7.63 -2.02
C LYS A 43 -10.33 -7.84 -1.01
N LEU A 44 -9.97 -9.09 -0.67
CA LEU A 44 -8.79 -9.37 0.16
C LEU A 44 -7.47 -9.04 -0.55
N ARG A 45 -7.50 -8.82 -1.87
CA ARG A 45 -6.37 -8.29 -2.62
C ARG A 45 -6.29 -6.77 -2.60
N LEU A 46 -7.25 -6.06 -2.00
CA LEU A 46 -7.14 -4.62 -1.82
C LEU A 46 -6.25 -4.31 -0.61
N ARG A 47 -5.28 -3.42 -0.83
CA ARG A 47 -4.45 -2.82 0.21
C ARG A 47 -4.42 -1.29 0.05
N PRO A 48 -5.56 -0.58 0.18
CA PRO A 48 -5.66 0.83 -0.13
C PRO A 48 -4.69 1.69 0.67
N HIS A 49 -4.20 2.77 0.06
CA HIS A 49 -3.25 3.65 0.69
C HIS A 49 -3.93 4.82 1.42
N MET A 50 -3.70 4.89 2.73
CA MET A 50 -4.26 5.89 3.64
C MET A 50 -3.79 7.33 3.39
N LYS A 51 -2.64 7.54 2.74
CA LYS A 51 -1.98 8.85 2.65
C LYS A 51 -2.85 9.97 2.06
N THR A 52 -3.85 9.61 1.26
CA THR A 52 -4.79 10.55 0.64
C THR A 52 -5.79 11.08 1.66
N ASN A 53 -6.33 10.22 2.53
CA ASN A 53 -7.42 10.59 3.43
C ASN A 53 -6.98 10.85 4.88
N LYS A 54 -6.02 10.09 5.39
CA LYS A 54 -5.54 10.14 6.79
C LYS A 54 -6.66 10.19 7.84
N SER A 55 -7.81 9.60 7.53
CA SER A 55 -9.05 9.70 8.32
C SER A 55 -9.47 8.32 8.79
N GLU A 56 -9.74 8.22 10.09
CA GLU A 56 -10.24 6.99 10.71
C GLU A 56 -11.63 6.61 10.13
N GLU A 57 -12.47 7.60 9.88
CA GLU A 57 -13.80 7.43 9.26
C GLU A 57 -13.69 6.85 7.84
N ALA A 58 -12.76 7.36 7.04
CA ALA A 58 -12.51 6.83 5.71
C ALA A 58 -11.97 5.38 5.74
N ALA A 59 -11.13 5.05 6.72
CA ALA A 59 -10.68 3.67 6.93
C ALA A 59 -11.83 2.75 7.35
N ARG A 60 -12.70 3.19 8.27
CA ARG A 60 -13.89 2.43 8.69
C ARG A 60 -14.84 2.15 7.52
N LEU A 61 -15.07 3.13 6.64
CA LEU A 61 -15.87 2.91 5.42
C LEU A 61 -15.31 1.78 4.53
N LEU A 62 -13.98 1.72 4.37
CA LEU A 62 -13.33 0.64 3.62
C LEU A 62 -13.41 -0.71 4.34
N ILE A 63 -13.25 -0.71 5.66
CA ILE A 63 -13.36 -1.91 6.51
C ILE A 63 -14.79 -2.47 6.46
N ASP A 64 -15.81 -1.62 6.54
CA ASP A 64 -17.22 -2.01 6.44
C ASP A 64 -17.55 -2.59 5.06
N ALA A 65 -16.89 -2.12 4.00
CA ALA A 65 -16.94 -2.74 2.66
C ALA A 65 -16.16 -4.08 2.58
N GLY A 66 -15.43 -4.43 3.64
CA GLY A 66 -14.67 -5.66 3.82
C GLY A 66 -13.25 -5.63 3.27
N VAL A 67 -12.65 -4.44 3.17
CA VAL A 67 -11.20 -4.30 2.98
C VAL A 67 -10.50 -4.57 4.31
N GLU A 68 -9.56 -5.51 4.33
CA GLU A 68 -8.86 -5.91 5.56
C GLU A 68 -7.44 -5.35 5.68
N LYS A 69 -6.83 -5.04 4.53
CA LYS A 69 -5.42 -4.69 4.42
C LYS A 69 -5.28 -3.24 4.00
N PHE A 70 -4.29 -2.56 4.55
CA PHE A 70 -4.05 -1.14 4.29
C PHE A 70 -2.58 -0.84 4.13
N LYS A 71 -2.29 0.27 3.47
CA LYS A 71 -0.95 0.81 3.28
C LYS A 71 -0.89 2.24 3.83
N CYS A 72 0.18 2.58 4.52
CA CYS A 72 0.40 3.91 5.09
C CYS A 72 1.82 4.41 4.83
N ALA A 73 2.03 5.73 4.89
CA ALA A 73 3.34 6.36 4.65
C ALA A 73 4.05 6.73 5.96
N THR A 74 3.32 6.80 7.07
CA THR A 74 3.86 7.20 8.38
C THR A 74 3.35 6.32 9.51
N ILE A 75 4.06 6.31 10.63
CA ILE A 75 3.60 5.58 11.83
C ILE A 75 2.32 6.21 12.40
N ALA A 76 2.14 7.53 12.28
CA ALA A 76 0.89 8.18 12.69
C ALA A 76 -0.31 7.67 11.86
N GLU A 77 -0.13 7.49 10.56
CA GLU A 77 -1.17 6.86 9.72
C GLU A 77 -1.38 5.38 10.08
N ALA A 78 -0.32 4.65 10.46
CA ALA A 78 -0.44 3.27 10.96
C ALA A 78 -1.23 3.22 12.28
N GLU A 79 -1.01 4.18 13.18
CA GLU A 79 -1.80 4.34 14.42
C GLU A 79 -3.28 4.62 14.11
N THR A 80 -3.58 5.52 13.17
CA THR A 80 -4.96 5.78 12.72
C THR A 80 -5.64 4.50 12.19
N LEU A 81 -4.93 3.72 11.37
CA LEU A 81 -5.44 2.44 10.86
C LEU A 81 -5.62 1.40 11.97
N ALA A 82 -4.75 1.39 12.98
CA ALA A 82 -4.87 0.51 14.13
C ALA A 82 -6.07 0.88 15.02
N MET A 83 -6.32 2.17 15.22
CA MET A 83 -7.53 2.67 15.91
C MET A 83 -8.81 2.33 15.13
N ALA A 84 -8.75 2.35 13.80
CA ALA A 84 -9.84 1.86 12.94
C ALA A 84 -10.00 0.34 12.94
N HIS A 85 -9.14 -0.42 13.64
CA HIS A 85 -9.14 -1.89 13.68
C HIS A 85 -8.87 -2.59 12.34
N ALA A 86 -8.04 -2.00 11.49
CA ALA A 86 -7.51 -2.70 10.31
C ALA A 86 -6.79 -4.01 10.71
N LYS A 87 -6.87 -5.05 9.88
CA LYS A 87 -6.29 -6.37 10.22
C LYS A 87 -4.82 -6.51 9.80
N ASP A 88 -4.41 -5.80 8.75
CA ASP A 88 -3.06 -5.85 8.19
C ASP A 88 -2.63 -4.48 7.67
N ILE A 89 -1.55 -3.93 8.24
CA ILE A 89 -1.04 -2.59 7.96
C ILE A 89 0.40 -2.69 7.45
N LEU A 90 0.60 -2.24 6.21
CA LEU A 90 1.92 -2.07 5.62
C LEU A 90 2.38 -0.61 5.72
N LEU A 91 3.45 -0.35 6.46
CA LEU A 91 4.20 0.90 6.38
C LEU A 91 5.03 0.88 5.09
N ALA A 92 4.59 1.65 4.08
CA ALA A 92 5.19 1.74 2.76
C ALA A 92 6.49 2.56 2.72
N TYR A 93 7.33 2.40 3.74
CA TYR A 93 8.63 3.01 3.90
C TYR A 93 9.50 2.14 4.79
N GLN A 94 10.81 2.26 4.61
CA GLN A 94 11.77 1.80 5.60
C GLN A 94 11.79 2.75 6.80
N PRO A 95 11.42 2.29 8.01
CA PRO A 95 11.47 3.14 9.18
C PRO A 95 12.94 3.44 9.52
N THR A 96 13.25 4.72 9.70
CA THR A 96 14.53 5.14 10.26
C THR A 96 14.70 4.57 11.67
N ARG A 97 15.94 4.46 12.15
CA ARG A 97 16.24 3.88 13.47
C ARG A 97 15.40 4.43 14.64
N PRO A 98 15.13 5.76 14.76
CA PRO A 98 14.23 6.27 15.79
C PRO A 98 12.77 5.81 15.60
N LYS A 99 12.30 5.73 14.35
CA LYS A 99 10.94 5.30 14.00
C LYS A 99 10.73 3.80 14.22
N GLN A 100 11.76 2.97 14.07
CA GLN A 100 11.67 1.53 14.31
C GLN A 100 11.16 1.22 15.72
N LYS A 101 11.64 1.93 16.76
CA LYS A 101 11.17 1.73 18.14
C LYS A 101 9.67 2.01 18.29
N ARG A 102 9.21 3.16 17.81
CA ARG A 102 7.79 3.54 17.85
C ARG A 102 6.92 2.53 17.07
N PHE A 103 7.43 2.02 15.96
CA PHE A 103 6.72 1.00 15.18
C PHE A 103 6.57 -0.31 15.96
N VAL A 104 7.61 -0.76 16.66
CA VAL A 104 7.55 -1.94 17.53
C VAL A 104 6.62 -1.73 18.73
N GLU A 105 6.63 -0.54 19.33
CA GLU A 105 5.68 -0.19 20.40
C GLU A 105 4.23 -0.25 19.91
N LEU A 106 3.96 0.24 18.69
CA LEU A 106 2.65 0.13 18.06
C LEU A 106 2.23 -1.33 17.86
N MET A 107 3.13 -2.18 17.35
CA MET A 107 2.86 -3.61 17.19
C MET A 107 2.50 -4.29 18.51
N LYS A 108 3.19 -3.94 19.60
CA LYS A 108 2.92 -4.48 20.95
C LYS A 108 1.59 -3.98 21.50
N ALA A 109 1.21 -2.73 21.20
CA ALA A 109 -0.07 -2.16 21.62
C ALA A 109 -1.27 -2.80 20.89
N TYR A 110 -1.07 -3.28 19.66
CA TYR A 110 -2.11 -3.91 18.83
C TYR A 110 -1.71 -5.32 18.38
N PRO A 111 -1.59 -6.30 19.30
CA PRO A 111 -1.04 -7.62 19.00
C PRO A 111 -1.87 -8.46 18.02
N ASN A 112 -3.14 -8.10 17.79
CA ASN A 112 -4.04 -8.79 16.87
C ASN A 112 -3.96 -8.25 15.43
N ILE A 113 -3.19 -7.18 15.20
CA ILE A 113 -3.02 -6.57 13.88
C ILE A 113 -1.67 -7.01 13.31
N LYS A 114 -1.65 -7.41 12.04
CA LYS A 114 -0.40 -7.67 11.33
C LYS A 114 0.21 -6.35 10.90
N PHE A 115 1.49 -6.17 11.20
CA PHE A 115 2.25 -5.01 10.79
C PHE A 115 3.43 -5.44 9.95
N SER A 116 3.68 -4.71 8.88
CA SER A 116 4.87 -4.88 8.06
C SER A 116 5.45 -3.55 7.62
N CYS A 117 6.73 -3.52 7.26
CA CYS A 117 7.36 -2.34 6.65
C CYS A 117 8.22 -2.70 5.43
N LEU A 118 8.75 -1.68 4.74
CA LEU A 118 9.63 -1.91 3.61
C LEU A 118 11.10 -1.98 4.03
N ILE A 119 11.90 -2.72 3.25
CA ILE A 119 13.36 -2.67 3.24
C ILE A 119 13.85 -2.68 1.79
N ASP A 120 14.95 -2.00 1.50
CA ASP A 120 15.62 -2.05 0.19
C ASP A 120 17.14 -2.27 0.31
N ASN A 121 17.65 -2.44 1.53
CA ASN A 121 19.06 -2.64 1.80
C ASN A 121 19.28 -3.51 3.05
N LEU A 122 20.44 -4.18 3.09
CA LEU A 122 20.79 -5.12 4.15
C LEU A 122 21.07 -4.45 5.49
N GLU A 123 21.57 -3.20 5.50
CA GLU A 123 21.84 -2.47 6.73
C GLU A 123 20.55 -2.25 7.54
N THR A 124 19.50 -1.79 6.86
CA THR A 124 18.18 -1.58 7.46
C THR A 124 17.56 -2.90 7.90
N ALA A 125 17.67 -3.95 7.09
CA ALA A 125 17.19 -5.28 7.44
C ALA A 125 17.84 -5.79 8.75
N ARG A 126 19.16 -5.63 8.90
CA ARG A 126 19.90 -5.98 10.13
C ARG A 126 19.45 -5.17 11.34
N GLN A 127 19.19 -3.87 11.17
CA GLN A 127 18.70 -3.02 12.26
C GLN A 127 17.31 -3.46 12.73
N ILE A 128 16.40 -3.74 11.80
CA ILE A 128 15.05 -4.22 12.09
C ILE A 128 15.10 -5.59 12.76
N ALA A 129 15.85 -6.54 12.20
CA ALA A 129 16.02 -7.88 12.75
C ALA A 129 16.58 -7.85 14.18
N GLN A 130 17.61 -7.04 14.43
CA GLN A 130 18.17 -6.86 15.77
C GLN A 130 17.13 -6.30 16.75
N LEU A 131 16.33 -5.32 16.33
CA LEU A 131 15.28 -4.75 17.17
C LEU A 131 14.16 -5.76 17.43
N GLY A 132 13.77 -6.54 16.42
CA GLY A 132 12.78 -7.61 16.52
C GLY A 132 13.19 -8.65 17.56
N THR A 133 14.39 -9.19 17.40
CA THR A 133 14.99 -10.15 18.35
C THR A 133 15.02 -9.60 19.78
N LYS A 134 15.52 -8.36 19.97
CA LYS A 134 15.56 -7.72 21.30
C LYS A 134 14.17 -7.49 21.90
N SER A 135 13.16 -7.32 21.06
CA SER A 135 11.79 -7.00 21.46
C SER A 135 10.89 -8.22 21.59
N GLY A 136 11.41 -9.42 21.27
CA GLY A 136 10.64 -10.67 21.27
C GLY A 136 9.61 -10.76 20.15
N ILE A 137 9.82 -10.06 19.02
CA ILE A 137 8.90 -10.05 17.88
C ILE A 137 9.64 -10.40 16.59
N VAL A 138 8.92 -10.97 15.63
CA VAL A 138 9.39 -11.13 14.25
C VAL A 138 8.69 -10.07 13.42
N LEU A 139 9.46 -9.16 12.81
CA LEU A 139 8.88 -8.12 11.94
C LEU A 139 8.74 -8.63 10.52
N ASP A 140 7.51 -8.60 10.01
CA ASP A 140 7.24 -8.83 8.60
C ASP A 140 7.73 -7.65 7.76
N THR A 141 8.36 -7.96 6.63
CA THR A 141 8.90 -6.96 5.71
C THR A 141 8.61 -7.30 4.26
N TYR A 142 8.56 -6.28 3.41
CA TYR A 142 8.53 -6.42 1.96
C TYR A 142 9.76 -5.74 1.37
N ILE A 143 10.33 -6.31 0.31
CA ILE A 143 11.42 -5.67 -0.43
C ILE A 143 10.82 -4.58 -1.33
N ASP A 144 11.20 -3.32 -1.16
CA ASP A 144 10.83 -2.24 -2.08
C ASP A 144 11.66 -2.37 -3.35
N VAL A 145 11.01 -2.53 -4.51
CA VAL A 145 11.68 -2.74 -5.79
C VAL A 145 11.43 -1.56 -6.71
N ASN A 146 12.50 -0.96 -7.21
CA ASN A 146 12.43 0.15 -8.17
C ASN A 146 12.18 -0.38 -9.59
N LEU A 147 11.12 0.11 -10.23
CA LEU A 147 10.83 -0.17 -11.64
C LEU A 147 10.96 1.08 -12.54
N GLY A 148 11.69 2.10 -12.10
CA GLY A 148 11.93 3.34 -12.86
C GLY A 148 11.19 4.56 -12.32
N MET A 149 10.68 4.49 -11.08
CA MET A 149 10.22 5.69 -10.38
C MET A 149 11.40 6.47 -9.75
N ASP A 150 12.54 5.81 -9.56
CA ASP A 150 13.82 6.38 -9.12
C ASP A 150 13.70 7.25 -7.85
N ARG A 151 12.96 6.72 -6.87
CA ARG A 151 12.70 7.38 -5.60
C ARG A 151 13.25 6.61 -4.40
N THR A 152 12.89 5.33 -4.32
CA THR A 152 13.33 4.35 -3.31
C THR A 152 13.32 2.97 -3.97
N GLY A 153 13.87 1.97 -3.30
CA GLY A 153 13.79 0.60 -3.74
C GLY A 153 15.03 0.14 -4.48
N ILE A 154 15.28 -1.17 -4.38
CA ILE A 154 16.41 -1.85 -5.00
C ILE A 154 16.04 -2.33 -6.41
N GLU A 155 17.03 -2.48 -7.28
CA GLU A 155 16.82 -3.02 -8.61
C GLU A 155 16.29 -4.47 -8.59
N PRO A 156 15.37 -4.84 -9.51
CA PRO A 156 14.88 -6.20 -9.65
C PRO A 156 15.99 -7.17 -10.10
N GLY A 157 15.72 -8.47 -10.02
CA GLY A 157 16.65 -9.52 -10.40
C GLY A 157 17.68 -9.81 -9.29
N THR A 158 18.95 -9.97 -9.67
CA THR A 158 20.03 -10.39 -8.77
C THR A 158 20.13 -9.56 -7.49
N PRO A 159 20.06 -8.21 -7.51
CA PRO A 159 20.14 -7.40 -6.29
C PRO A 159 19.01 -7.71 -5.30
N THR A 160 17.76 -7.74 -5.76
CA THR A 160 16.59 -8.12 -4.96
C THR A 160 16.72 -9.54 -4.41
N ILE A 161 17.12 -10.51 -5.24
CA ILE A 161 17.28 -11.92 -4.83
C ILE A 161 18.33 -12.05 -3.73
N ASN A 162 19.49 -11.40 -3.88
CA ASN A 162 20.54 -11.44 -2.88
C ASN A 162 20.10 -10.82 -1.56
N LEU A 163 19.37 -9.69 -1.59
CA LEU A 163 18.82 -9.10 -0.38
C LEU A 163 17.84 -10.04 0.34
N ILE A 164 16.97 -10.73 -0.40
CA ILE A 164 16.03 -11.71 0.19
C ILE A 164 16.77 -12.85 0.87
N ARG A 165 17.79 -13.42 0.21
CA ARG A 165 18.61 -14.50 0.78
C ARG A 165 19.29 -14.06 2.08
N GLU A 166 19.93 -12.90 2.06
CA GLU A 166 20.62 -12.37 3.23
C GLU A 166 19.64 -12.02 4.37
N ALA A 167 18.51 -11.40 4.05
CA ALA A 167 17.51 -11.01 5.04
C ALA A 167 16.82 -12.21 5.68
N ASN A 168 16.59 -13.29 4.94
CA ASN A 168 16.00 -14.52 5.48
C ASN A 168 16.93 -15.30 6.43
N ASN A 169 18.24 -14.99 6.44
CA ASN A 169 19.18 -15.54 7.42
C ASN A 169 19.20 -14.73 8.74
N LEU A 170 18.38 -13.68 8.88
CA LEU A 170 18.34 -12.83 10.07
C LEU A 170 17.20 -13.22 11.00
N ASP A 171 17.51 -13.51 12.26
CA ASP A 171 16.49 -13.69 13.29
C ASP A 171 15.74 -12.39 13.61
N GLY A 172 14.43 -12.47 13.83
CA GLY A 172 13.59 -11.32 14.20
C GLY A 172 13.03 -10.52 13.01
N LEU A 173 13.21 -11.00 11.78
CA LEU A 173 12.62 -10.45 10.56
C LEU A 173 12.11 -11.60 9.67
N THR A 174 11.08 -11.34 8.88
CA THR A 174 10.64 -12.25 7.81
C THR A 174 10.34 -11.45 6.55
N VAL A 175 10.84 -11.92 5.40
CA VAL A 175 10.51 -11.30 4.10
C VAL A 175 9.25 -11.97 3.55
N GLN A 176 8.18 -11.19 3.46
CA GLN A 176 6.85 -11.64 3.01
C GLN A 176 6.68 -11.58 1.48
N GLY A 177 7.45 -10.72 0.81
CA GLY A 177 7.26 -10.47 -0.62
C GLY A 177 7.92 -9.23 -1.15
N LEU A 178 7.45 -8.80 -2.31
CA LEU A 178 7.90 -7.60 -3.02
C LEU A 178 6.84 -6.49 -2.92
N HIS A 179 7.31 -5.26 -2.76
CA HIS A 179 6.52 -4.06 -2.92
C HIS A 179 6.99 -3.30 -4.16
N VAL A 180 6.04 -2.84 -4.97
CA VAL A 180 6.31 -2.10 -6.20
C VAL A 180 5.41 -0.88 -6.26
N TYR A 181 5.99 0.29 -6.49
CA TYR A 181 5.22 1.50 -6.73
C TYR A 181 5.58 2.11 -8.08
N ASP A 182 4.59 2.18 -8.96
CA ASP A 182 4.69 2.59 -10.36
C ASP A 182 3.98 3.94 -10.60
N GLY A 183 4.14 4.88 -9.66
CA GLY A 183 3.49 6.18 -9.68
C GLY A 183 3.96 7.12 -10.82
N HIS A 184 5.02 6.75 -11.55
CA HIS A 184 5.49 7.42 -12.77
C HIS A 184 4.62 7.09 -14.00
N LEU A 185 3.86 5.98 -13.97
CA LEU A 185 2.99 5.58 -15.08
C LEU A 185 1.65 6.32 -15.04
N ARG A 186 1.63 7.49 -15.68
CA ARG A 186 0.46 8.41 -15.69
C ARG A 186 -0.12 8.69 -17.07
N ASP A 187 0.28 7.92 -18.09
CA ASP A 187 -0.26 8.11 -19.45
C ASP A 187 -1.80 8.10 -19.43
N ALA A 188 -2.42 9.12 -20.05
CA ALA A 188 -3.88 9.26 -20.09
C ALA A 188 -4.53 8.12 -20.90
N ASN A 189 -3.85 7.66 -21.96
CA ASN A 189 -4.27 6.51 -22.74
C ASN A 189 -4.00 5.21 -21.97
N ILE A 190 -5.07 4.45 -21.69
CA ILE A 190 -4.99 3.21 -20.91
C ILE A 190 -4.19 2.11 -21.63
N GLN A 191 -4.21 2.05 -22.96
CA GLN A 191 -3.45 1.05 -23.72
C GLN A 191 -1.94 1.30 -23.57
N THR A 192 -1.48 2.52 -23.79
CA THR A 192 -0.08 2.91 -23.58
C THR A 192 0.36 2.66 -22.13
N ARG A 193 -0.48 3.03 -21.15
CA ARG A 193 -0.18 2.78 -19.73
C ARG A 193 -0.10 1.28 -19.42
N THR A 194 -0.97 0.48 -20.03
CA THR A 194 -0.98 -0.99 -19.90
C THR A 194 0.29 -1.62 -20.44
N GLU A 195 0.72 -1.21 -21.64
CA GLU A 195 1.96 -1.69 -22.26
C GLU A 195 3.18 -1.38 -21.38
N LYS A 196 3.33 -0.13 -20.94
CA LYS A 196 4.43 0.27 -20.05
C LYS A 196 4.40 -0.50 -18.72
N CYS A 197 3.24 -0.57 -18.08
CA CYS A 197 3.06 -1.30 -16.81
C CYS A 197 3.40 -2.79 -16.98
N ASN A 198 2.97 -3.43 -18.07
CA ASN A 198 3.31 -4.83 -18.35
C ASN A 198 4.80 -5.03 -18.59
N ASN A 199 5.43 -4.15 -19.38
CA ASN A 199 6.87 -4.22 -19.66
C ASN A 199 7.70 -4.07 -18.39
N ASP A 200 7.38 -3.09 -17.53
CA ASP A 200 8.06 -2.92 -16.25
C ASP A 200 7.87 -4.13 -15.34
N PHE A 201 6.65 -4.68 -15.27
CA PHE A 201 6.32 -5.82 -14.41
C PHE A 201 6.99 -7.13 -14.86
N GLN A 202 7.45 -7.27 -16.12
CA GLN A 202 8.19 -8.45 -16.56
C GLN A 202 9.44 -8.71 -15.71
N ARG A 203 10.14 -7.65 -15.27
CA ARG A 203 11.32 -7.76 -14.40
C ARG A 203 10.97 -8.36 -13.04
N ILE A 204 9.79 -8.05 -12.50
CA ILE A 204 9.26 -8.65 -11.27
C ILE A 204 8.95 -10.14 -11.49
N THR A 205 8.24 -10.46 -12.57
CA THR A 205 7.91 -11.86 -12.91
C THR A 205 9.17 -12.73 -13.06
N GLN A 206 10.22 -12.21 -13.72
CA GLN A 206 11.50 -12.90 -13.87
C GLN A 206 12.20 -13.12 -12.52
N THR A 207 12.21 -12.10 -11.66
CA THR A 207 12.77 -12.17 -10.30
C THR A 207 12.05 -13.23 -9.47
N LEU A 208 10.72 -13.22 -9.49
CA LEU A 208 9.88 -14.18 -8.75
C LEU A 208 10.06 -15.61 -9.25
N LYS A 209 10.25 -15.81 -10.56
CA LYS A 209 10.49 -17.13 -11.13
C LYS A 209 11.76 -17.77 -10.55
N ILE A 210 12.84 -17.01 -10.41
CA ILE A 210 14.09 -17.49 -9.80
C ILE A 210 13.88 -17.79 -8.31
N LEU A 211 13.25 -16.87 -7.58
CA LEU A 211 12.93 -17.08 -6.17
C LEU A 211 12.06 -18.32 -5.93
N GLN A 212 11.07 -18.56 -6.80
CA GLN A 212 10.22 -19.74 -6.73
C GLN A 212 11.01 -21.04 -6.98
N GLN A 213 11.97 -21.03 -7.90
CA GLN A 213 12.87 -22.17 -8.14
C GLN A 213 13.75 -22.48 -6.91
N GLU A 214 14.03 -21.47 -6.09
CA GLU A 214 14.74 -21.60 -4.81
C GLU A 214 13.81 -21.93 -3.63
N GLY A 215 12.51 -22.14 -3.88
CA GLY A 215 11.53 -22.51 -2.86
C GLY A 215 10.90 -21.34 -2.11
N TYR A 216 11.19 -20.09 -2.48
CA TYR A 216 10.55 -18.93 -1.87
C TYR A 216 9.12 -18.73 -2.38
N GLN A 217 8.21 -18.44 -1.47
CA GLN A 217 6.85 -17.98 -1.77
C GLN A 217 6.72 -16.50 -1.41
N MET A 218 6.58 -15.66 -2.43
CA MET A 218 6.61 -14.20 -2.26
C MET A 218 5.27 -13.59 -2.66
N LYS A 219 4.70 -12.79 -1.76
CA LYS A 219 3.55 -11.93 -2.06
C LYS A 219 3.98 -10.76 -2.92
N ILE A 220 3.03 -10.11 -3.58
CA ILE A 220 3.28 -8.88 -4.35
C ILE A 220 2.28 -7.82 -3.91
N VAL A 221 2.77 -6.69 -3.44
CA VAL A 221 1.98 -5.47 -3.25
C VAL A 221 2.38 -4.48 -4.34
N ALA A 222 1.44 -4.09 -5.21
CA ALA A 222 1.75 -3.20 -6.32
C ALA A 222 0.66 -2.16 -6.61
N GLY A 223 1.08 -1.11 -7.32
CA GLY A 223 0.17 -0.20 -8.00
C GLY A 223 -0.11 1.09 -7.24
N GLY A 224 -0.18 2.18 -8.00
CA GLY A 224 -0.94 3.38 -7.65
C GLY A 224 -2.35 3.35 -8.25
N SER A 225 -3.14 4.41 -8.03
CA SER A 225 -4.50 4.49 -8.58
C SER A 225 -4.56 4.43 -10.12
N PRO A 226 -3.66 5.07 -10.90
CA PRO A 226 -3.70 4.98 -12.36
C PRO A 226 -3.45 3.55 -12.90
N THR A 227 -2.59 2.79 -12.23
CA THR A 227 -2.18 1.43 -12.64
C THR A 227 -3.02 0.34 -11.99
N PHE A 228 -3.83 0.65 -10.98
CA PHE A 228 -4.73 -0.29 -10.32
C PHE A 228 -5.59 -1.13 -11.28
N PRO A 229 -6.29 -0.56 -12.28
CA PRO A 229 -7.12 -1.36 -13.19
C PRO A 229 -6.32 -2.39 -14.01
N ILE A 230 -5.00 -2.19 -14.14
CA ILE A 230 -4.09 -3.11 -14.83
C ILE A 230 -3.63 -4.20 -13.86
N HIS A 231 -3.20 -3.83 -12.63
CA HIS A 231 -2.80 -4.78 -11.59
C HIS A 231 -3.94 -5.65 -11.06
N ALA A 232 -5.18 -5.15 -11.03
CA ALA A 232 -6.34 -5.91 -10.60
C ALA A 232 -6.52 -7.20 -11.43
N LYS A 233 -6.15 -7.17 -12.72
CA LYS A 233 -6.18 -8.32 -13.63
C LYS A 233 -5.10 -9.37 -13.37
N ARG A 234 -4.15 -9.11 -12.44
CA ARG A 234 -3.08 -10.05 -12.07
C ARG A 234 -3.46 -10.78 -10.78
N PRO A 235 -3.87 -12.06 -10.82
CA PRO A 235 -4.48 -12.75 -9.67
C PRO A 235 -3.63 -12.77 -8.39
N ASN A 236 -2.30 -12.71 -8.52
CA ASN A 236 -1.37 -12.81 -7.39
C ASN A 236 -0.89 -11.44 -6.85
N VAL A 237 -1.54 -10.35 -7.24
CA VAL A 237 -1.14 -8.98 -6.85
C VAL A 237 -2.14 -8.36 -5.89
N GLU A 238 -1.67 -8.01 -4.70
CA GLU A 238 -2.36 -7.09 -3.80
C GLU A 238 -2.23 -5.66 -4.34
N CYS A 239 -3.35 -5.03 -4.61
CA CYS A 239 -3.45 -3.73 -5.26
C CYS A 239 -3.51 -2.60 -4.23
N SER A 240 -2.67 -1.56 -4.38
CA SER A 240 -2.56 -0.48 -3.40
C SER A 240 -2.94 0.94 -3.87
N PRO A 241 -4.11 1.15 -4.53
CA PRO A 241 -4.55 2.49 -4.91
C PRO A 241 -4.88 3.35 -3.68
N GLY A 242 -4.92 4.68 -3.82
CA GLY A 242 -5.22 5.56 -2.68
C GLY A 242 -6.04 6.80 -3.04
N THR A 243 -5.72 7.43 -4.18
CA THR A 243 -6.39 8.67 -4.60
C THR A 243 -7.87 8.46 -4.97
N PHE A 244 -8.29 7.23 -5.28
CA PHE A 244 -9.66 6.91 -5.66
C PHE A 244 -10.71 7.35 -4.62
N ILE A 245 -10.32 7.46 -3.35
CA ILE A 245 -11.27 7.70 -2.27
C ILE A 245 -11.93 9.09 -2.38
N TYR A 246 -11.16 10.10 -2.80
CA TYR A 246 -11.62 11.48 -2.97
C TYR A 246 -11.56 11.94 -4.43
N TRP A 247 -10.69 11.34 -5.24
CA TRP A 247 -10.22 11.90 -6.52
C TRP A 247 -9.68 13.32 -6.35
N ASP A 248 -9.12 13.84 -7.42
CA ASP A 248 -8.74 15.24 -7.55
C ASP A 248 -8.76 15.59 -9.04
N TRP A 249 -8.35 16.81 -9.39
CA TRP A 249 -8.33 17.26 -10.77
C TRP A 249 -7.15 16.69 -11.60
N GLY A 250 -6.10 16.17 -10.96
CA GLY A 250 -4.80 15.87 -11.60
C GLY A 250 -4.39 14.40 -11.68
#